data_AF-A0A7L3HJP1-F1
#
_entry.id   AF-A0A7L3HJP1-F1
#
_cell.length_a   1.000
_cell.length_b   1.000
_cell.length_c   1.000
_cell.angle_alpha   90.00
_cell.angle_beta   90.00
_cell.angle_gamma   90.00
#
_symmetry.space_group_name_H-M   'P 1'
#
loop_
_entity.id
_entity.type
_entity.pdbx_description
1 polymer ?
#
loop_
_entity_poly.entity_id
_entity_poly.type
_entity_poly.pdbx_seq_one_letter_code
_entity_poly.pdbx_strand_id
1 'polypeptide(L)'
;KYTEFSICYYRINSLDQKTSIHSISKNVAIPPGAENTTATLSYSYTVVPLESTSSTGTYYCKVEWIDIQKTGKGVFVLVRDTGYINTSYGWKVLVTLTVLLAVLSITATALLLWKRK
;
A
#
# COMPACT_ATOMS: atom_id res chain seq x y z
N LYS A 1 -16.14 -23.73 -20.38
CA LYS A 1 -14.89 -22.96 -20.66
C LYS A 1 -14.49 -22.06 -19.49
N TYR A 2 -15.40 -21.23 -18.95
CA TYR A 2 -15.07 -20.30 -17.86
C TYR A 2 -15.26 -20.87 -16.44
N THR A 3 -15.72 -22.11 -16.36
CA THR A 3 -16.01 -22.83 -15.11
C THR A 3 -14.77 -23.26 -14.37
N GLU A 4 -13.67 -23.52 -15.08
CA GLU A 4 -12.38 -23.92 -14.50
C GLU A 4 -11.32 -22.86 -14.77
N PHE A 5 -10.65 -22.40 -13.70
CA PHE A 5 -9.62 -21.37 -13.77
C PHE A 5 -8.69 -21.41 -12.57
N SER A 6 -7.51 -20.84 -12.74
CA SER A 6 -6.53 -20.64 -11.68
C SER A 6 -6.35 -19.15 -11.37
N ILE A 7 -6.27 -18.82 -10.10
CA ILE A 7 -5.96 -17.48 -9.59
C ILE A 7 -4.54 -17.51 -9.02
N CYS A 8 -3.65 -16.75 -9.64
CA CYS A 8 -2.23 -16.68 -9.32
C CYS A 8 -1.90 -15.30 -8.74
N TYR A 9 -1.34 -15.27 -7.54
CA TYR A 9 -0.84 -14.08 -6.86
C TYR A 9 0.69 -14.04 -6.92
N TYR A 10 1.24 -12.91 -7.36
CA TYR A 10 2.69 -12.72 -7.42
C TYR A 10 3.08 -11.27 -7.14
N ARG A 11 4.33 -11.06 -6.74
CA ARG A 11 4.94 -9.73 -6.54
C ARG A 11 6.00 -9.48 -7.60
N ILE A 12 6.12 -8.24 -8.05
CA ILE A 12 7.29 -7.73 -8.78
C ILE A 12 7.98 -6.68 -7.91
N ASN A 13 9.27 -6.85 -7.62
CA ASN A 13 10.04 -5.90 -6.82
C ASN A 13 10.67 -4.79 -7.69
N SER A 14 11.42 -3.87 -7.08
CA SER A 14 12.08 -2.76 -7.80
C SER A 14 13.18 -3.21 -8.78
N LEU A 15 13.63 -4.46 -8.68
CA LEU A 15 14.59 -5.08 -9.60
C LEU A 15 13.88 -5.86 -10.72
N ASP A 16 12.57 -5.66 -10.87
CA ASP A 16 11.69 -6.36 -11.81
C ASP A 16 11.65 -7.89 -11.62
N GLN A 17 12.04 -8.37 -10.43
CA GLN A 17 12.03 -9.79 -10.11
C GLN A 17 10.62 -10.21 -9.69
N LYS A 18 10.10 -11.22 -10.39
CA LYS A 18 8.81 -11.82 -10.12
C LYS A 18 8.91 -12.94 -9.08
N THR A 19 8.19 -12.81 -7.98
CA THR A 19 8.08 -13.84 -6.93
C THR A 19 6.65 -14.36 -6.87
N SER A 20 6.47 -15.68 -7.03
CA SER A 20 5.16 -16.33 -6.82
C SER A 20 4.81 -16.30 -5.33
N ILE A 21 3.57 -15.96 -5.00
CA ILE A 21 3.08 -15.92 -3.61
C ILE A 21 2.15 -17.09 -3.36
N HIS A 22 1.10 -17.21 -4.18
CA HIS A 22 0.06 -18.21 -3.98
C HIS A 22 -0.67 -18.49 -5.30
N SER A 23 -1.20 -19.70 -5.44
CA SER A 23 -2.01 -20.10 -6.57
C SER A 23 -3.18 -20.96 -6.10
N ILE A 24 -4.36 -20.71 -6.66
CA ILE A 24 -5.60 -21.41 -6.30
C ILE A 24 -6.33 -21.81 -7.58
N SER A 25 -6.60 -23.10 -7.74
CA SER A 25 -7.50 -23.58 -8.80
C SER A 25 -8.94 -23.58 -8.31
N LYS A 26 -9.87 -23.17 -9.18
CA LYS A 26 -11.31 -23.10 -8.94
C LYS A 26 -12.05 -23.81 -10.05
N ASN A 27 -13.08 -24.55 -9.65
CA ASN A 27 -14.10 -25.08 -10.53
C ASN A 27 -15.47 -24.61 -10.00
N VAL A 28 -16.25 -23.96 -10.85
CA VAL A 28 -17.55 -23.36 -10.51
C VAL A 28 -18.62 -23.96 -11.43
N ALA A 29 -19.67 -24.52 -10.83
CA ALA A 29 -20.83 -25.00 -11.57
C ALA A 29 -21.70 -23.84 -12.07
N ILE A 30 -22.20 -23.96 -13.30
CA ILE A 30 -23.20 -23.05 -13.86
C ILE A 30 -24.58 -23.59 -13.46
N PRO A 31 -25.43 -22.81 -12.76
CA PRO A 31 -26.79 -23.22 -12.46
C PRO A 31 -27.59 -23.43 -13.76
N PRO A 32 -28.48 -24.43 -13.83
CA PRO A 32 -29.34 -24.63 -15.01
C PRO A 32 -30.14 -23.36 -15.35
N GLY A 33 -30.11 -22.95 -16.62
CA GLY A 33 -30.81 -21.74 -17.10
C GLY A 33 -30.03 -20.43 -16.93
N ALA A 34 -28.84 -20.47 -16.33
CA ALA A 34 -27.97 -19.31 -16.14
C ALA A 34 -26.79 -19.25 -17.13
N GLU A 35 -26.75 -20.13 -18.13
CA GLU A 35 -25.64 -20.31 -19.07
C GLU A 35 -25.31 -19.03 -19.86
N ASN A 36 -26.32 -18.20 -20.07
CA ASN A 36 -26.23 -16.97 -20.87
C ASN A 36 -26.09 -15.71 -20.00
N THR A 37 -25.95 -15.88 -18.68
CA THR A 37 -25.88 -14.77 -17.73
C THR A 37 -24.45 -14.56 -17.25
N THR A 38 -24.12 -13.33 -16.86
CA THR A 38 -22.81 -13.01 -16.29
C THR A 38 -22.87 -13.14 -14.78
N ALA A 39 -21.97 -13.93 -14.20
CA ALA A 39 -21.79 -14.02 -12.75
C ALA A 39 -20.55 -13.23 -12.31
N THR A 40 -20.64 -12.59 -11.14
CA THR A 40 -19.49 -11.96 -10.48
C THR A 40 -19.21 -12.68 -9.18
N LEU A 41 -18.01 -13.23 -9.05
CA LEU A 41 -17.55 -13.95 -7.85
C LEU A 41 -16.36 -13.22 -7.25
N SER A 42 -16.30 -13.19 -5.93
CA SER A 42 -15.20 -12.55 -5.20
C SER A 42 -14.31 -13.61 -4.57
N TYR A 43 -13.01 -13.50 -4.83
CA TYR A 43 -11.98 -14.34 -4.22
C TYR A 43 -10.95 -13.42 -3.56
N SER A 44 -10.79 -13.54 -2.25
CA SER A 44 -9.81 -12.80 -1.48
C SER A 44 -8.67 -13.72 -1.05
N TYR A 45 -7.44 -13.21 -1.10
CA TYR A 45 -6.28 -13.83 -0.49
C TYR A 45 -5.56 -12.79 0.36
N THR A 46 -5.30 -13.14 1.62
CA THR A 46 -4.56 -12.27 2.53
C THR A 46 -3.11 -12.69 2.53
N VAL A 47 -2.22 -11.79 2.13
CA VAL A 47 -0.78 -12.00 2.21
C VAL A 47 -0.34 -11.73 3.65
N VAL A 48 -0.03 -12.78 4.41
CA VAL A 48 0.49 -12.68 5.78
C VAL A 48 1.61 -13.72 5.97
N PRO A 49 2.74 -13.35 6.59
CA PRO A 49 3.18 -12.02 6.99
C PRO A 49 4.15 -11.37 5.99
N LEU A 50 4.14 -10.03 5.94
CA LEU A 50 5.11 -9.23 5.17
C LEU A 50 6.32 -8.93 6.07
N GLU A 51 7.08 -9.96 6.41
CA GLU A 51 8.06 -9.94 7.52
C GLU A 51 9.29 -9.05 7.29
N SER A 52 9.51 -8.54 6.08
CA SER A 52 10.70 -7.73 5.78
C SER A 52 10.51 -6.75 4.64
N THR A 53 11.38 -5.74 4.57
CA THR A 53 11.52 -4.81 3.43
C THR A 53 11.64 -5.51 2.07
N SER A 54 12.13 -6.76 2.01
CA SER A 54 12.12 -7.59 0.79
C SER A 54 10.71 -7.83 0.22
N SER A 55 9.68 -7.59 1.04
CA SER A 55 8.27 -7.65 0.65
C SER A 55 7.75 -6.41 -0.08
N THR A 56 8.57 -5.37 -0.20
CA THR A 56 8.23 -4.20 -1.00
C THR A 56 8.14 -4.55 -2.48
N GLY A 57 7.06 -4.10 -3.13
CA GLY A 57 6.85 -4.30 -4.56
C GLY A 57 5.41 -4.11 -4.99
N THR A 58 5.14 -4.38 -6.26
CA THR A 58 3.77 -4.36 -6.80
C THR A 58 3.21 -5.77 -6.81
N TYR A 59 2.08 -5.95 -6.13
CA TYR A 59 1.37 -7.21 -6.00
C TYR A 59 0.31 -7.30 -7.09
N TYR A 60 0.28 -8.43 -7.79
CA TYR A 60 -0.64 -8.68 -8.89
C TYR A 60 -1.49 -9.91 -8.60
N CYS A 61 -2.72 -9.86 -9.10
CA CYS A 61 -3.60 -11.00 -9.24
C CYS A 61 -3.79 -11.29 -10.73
N LYS A 62 -3.51 -12.53 -11.14
CA LYS A 62 -3.73 -13.02 -12.50
C LYS A 62 -4.70 -14.18 -12.46
N VAL A 63 -5.70 -14.16 -13.34
CA VAL A 63 -6.64 -15.26 -13.52
C VAL A 63 -6.37 -15.90 -14.88
N GLU A 64 -6.25 -17.23 -14.89
CA GLU A 64 -5.94 -18.05 -16.05
C GLU A 64 -7.05 -19.08 -16.27
N TRP A 65 -7.72 -18.98 -17.41
CA TRP A 65 -8.56 -20.02 -18.00
C TRP A 65 -7.75 -20.72 -19.10
N ILE A 66 -8.29 -21.80 -19.68
CA ILE A 66 -7.63 -22.59 -20.73
C ILE A 66 -7.09 -21.71 -21.89
N ASP A 67 -7.88 -20.73 -22.35
CA ASP A 67 -7.53 -19.93 -23.53
C ASP A 67 -7.38 -18.43 -23.25
N ILE A 68 -7.62 -17.98 -22.02
CA ILE A 68 -7.67 -16.56 -21.68
C ILE A 68 -6.96 -16.33 -20.36
N GLN A 69 -6.12 -15.30 -20.32
CA GLN A 69 -5.54 -14.79 -19.10
C GLN A 69 -5.88 -13.31 -18.91
N LYS A 70 -6.12 -12.92 -17.67
CA LYS A 70 -6.37 -11.52 -17.28
C LYS A 70 -5.57 -11.19 -16.03
N THR A 71 -4.94 -10.03 -16.02
CA THR A 71 -4.13 -9.55 -14.89
C THR A 71 -4.70 -8.24 -14.40
N GLY A 72 -4.88 -8.12 -13.08
CA GLY A 72 -5.28 -6.88 -12.44
C GLY A 72 -4.19 -5.81 -12.57
N LYS A 73 -4.55 -4.54 -12.35
CA LYS A 73 -3.62 -3.40 -12.44
C LYS A 73 -2.45 -3.46 -11.45
N GLY A 74 -2.59 -4.29 -10.42
CA GLY A 74 -1.64 -4.42 -9.34
C GLY A 74 -1.83 -3.38 -8.24
N VAL A 75 -1.22 -3.63 -7.08
CA VAL A 75 -1.22 -2.74 -5.92
C VAL A 75 0.22 -2.64 -5.41
N PHE A 76 0.75 -1.42 -5.35
CA PHE A 76 2.07 -1.19 -4.77
C PHE A 76 1.99 -1.23 -3.24
N VAL A 77 2.85 -2.05 -2.63
CA VAL A 77 2.96 -2.20 -1.18
C VAL A 77 4.38 -1.82 -0.78
N LEU A 78 4.49 -0.82 0.10
CA LEU A 78 5.75 -0.38 0.69
C LEU A 78 5.86 -0.92 2.12
N VAL A 79 6.80 -1.84 2.33
CA VAL A 79 7.08 -2.40 3.66
C VAL A 79 8.27 -1.65 4.26
N ARG A 80 8.09 -1.13 5.48
CA ARG A 80 9.12 -0.40 6.22
C ARG A 80 9.34 -1.08 7.55
N ASP A 81 10.59 -1.33 7.90
CA ASP A 81 10.95 -1.99 9.17
C ASP A 81 10.53 -1.15 10.40
N THR A 82 10.43 0.17 10.26
CA THR A 82 10.09 1.10 11.36
C THR A 82 8.62 1.52 11.40
N GLY A 83 7.75 0.87 10.61
CA GLY A 83 6.33 1.24 10.52
C GLY A 83 6.07 2.60 9.86
N TYR A 84 4.82 3.09 9.91
CA TYR A 84 4.47 4.41 9.39
C TYR A 84 4.81 5.49 10.43
N ILE A 85 5.92 6.21 10.22
CA ILE A 85 6.23 7.43 10.96
C ILE A 85 5.42 8.56 10.35
N ASN A 86 4.43 9.05 11.09
CA ASN A 86 3.61 10.18 10.68
C ASN A 86 4.50 11.42 10.50
N THR A 87 4.42 12.09 9.34
CA THR A 87 5.29 13.24 8.99
C THR A 87 5.05 14.50 9.86
N SER A 88 4.13 14.42 10.82
CA SER A 88 3.85 15.42 11.85
C SER A 88 5.08 15.90 12.62
N TYR A 89 6.18 15.12 12.64
CA TYR A 89 7.42 15.56 13.27
C TYR A 89 7.95 16.88 12.70
N GLY A 90 7.91 17.07 11.37
CA GLY A 90 8.35 18.33 10.74
C GLY A 90 7.52 19.54 11.18
N TRP A 91 6.20 19.35 11.28
CA TRP A 91 5.28 20.38 11.79
C TRP A 91 5.59 20.77 13.23
N LYS A 92 5.84 19.79 14.11
CA LYS A 92 6.21 20.05 15.51
C LYS A 92 7.51 20.84 15.63
N VAL A 93 8.51 20.53 14.81
CA VAL A 93 9.79 21.26 14.77
C VAL A 93 9.58 22.71 14.36
N LEU A 94 8.80 22.96 13.29
CA LEU A 94 8.51 24.32 12.82
C LEU A 94 7.77 25.15 13.86
N VAL A 95 6.74 24.57 14.51
CA VAL A 95 5.99 25.26 15.57
C VAL A 95 6.91 25.59 16.75
N THR A 96 7.72 24.63 17.19
CA THR A 96 8.64 24.82 18.33
C THR A 96 9.66 25.92 18.04
N LEU A 97 10.26 25.90 16.84
CA LEU A 97 11.22 26.90 16.41
C LEU A 97 10.59 28.30 16.35
N THR A 98 9.37 28.41 15.82
CA THR A 98 8.65 29.68 15.71
C THR A 98 8.33 30.27 17.08
N VAL A 99 7.88 29.44 18.01
CA VAL A 99 7.60 29.86 19.40
C VAL A 99 8.89 30.34 20.08
N LEU A 100 9.99 29.60 19.94
CA LEU A 100 11.29 29.98 20.49
C LEU A 100 11.76 31.34 19.95
N LEU A 101 11.69 31.54 18.63
CA LEU A 101 12.07 32.79 17.98
C LEU A 101 11.18 33.96 18.42
N ALA A 102 9.87 33.73 18.60
CA ALA A 102 8.95 34.76 19.08
C ALA A 102 9.31 35.21 20.51
N VAL A 103 9.56 34.27 21.43
CA VAL A 103 9.97 34.57 22.80
C VAL A 103 11.30 35.33 22.84
N LEU A 104 12.28 34.91 22.04
CA LEU A 104 13.57 35.60 21.93
C LEU A 104 13.42 37.02 21.38
N SER A 105 12.53 37.23 20.41
CA SER A 105 12.28 38.56 19.82
C SER A 105 11.64 39.52 20.84
N ILE A 106 10.66 39.04 21.60
CA ILE A 106 9.98 39.84 22.63
C ILE A 106 10.97 40.20 23.75
N THR A 107 11.74 39.22 24.24
CA THR A 107 12.71 39.46 25.33
C THR A 107 13.83 40.41 24.91
N ALA A 108 14.38 40.26 23.70
CA ALA A 108 15.37 41.18 23.16
C ALA A 108 14.80 42.62 23.06
N THR A 109 13.58 42.76 22.57
CA THR A 109 12.91 44.07 22.44
C THR A 109 12.68 44.72 23.81
N ALA A 110 12.21 43.95 24.80
CA ALA A 110 12.01 44.44 26.16
C ALA A 110 13.31 44.88 26.83
N LEU A 111 14.39 44.10 26.69
CA LEU A 111 15.72 44.44 27.20
C LEU A 111 16.28 45.73 26.59
N LEU A 112 16.11 45.92 25.28
CA LEU A 112 16.54 47.13 24.58
C LEU A 112 15.79 48.37 25.08
N LEU A 113 14.48 48.25 25.31
CA LEU A 113 13.66 49.33 25.86
C LEU A 113 14.01 49.66 27.31
N TRP A 114 14.27 48.63 28.14
CA TRP A 114 14.74 48.84 29.51
C TRP A 114 16.06 49.61 29.50
N LYS A 115 17.06 49.20 28.71
CA LYS A 115 18.37 49.85 28.69
C LYS A 115 18.33 51.31 28.24
N ARG A 116 17.30 51.72 27.48
CA ARG A 116 17.10 53.12 27.06
C ARG A 116 16.46 54.00 28.14
N LYS A 117 15.92 53.41 29.20
CA LYS A 117 15.37 54.10 30.36
C LYS A 117 16.45 54.31 31.42
#